data_AF-A0A3B0YRN4-F1
#
_entry.id   AF-A0A3B0YRN4-F1
#
_cell.length_a   1.000
_cell.length_b   1.000
_cell.length_c   1.000
_cell.angle_alpha   90.00
_cell.angle_beta   90.00
_cell.angle_gamma   90.00
#
_symmetry.space_group_name_H-M   'P 1'
#
loop_
_entity.id
_entity.type
_entity.pdbx_description
1 polymer ?
#
loop_
_entity_poly.entity_id
_entity_poly.type
_entity_poly.pdbx_seq_one_letter_code
_entity_poly.pdbx_strand_id
1 'polypeptide(L)' 'MQEIALLGLWRGKFFEKAAFYGGTALRILYGLDRFSEDLDFSLRAPMRGFELDKYSPALEKELRAFGFDVR' A
#
# COMPACT_ATOMS: atom_id res chain seq x y z
N MET A 1 -9.63 -3.43 -4.21
CA MET A 1 -9.20 -2.15 -3.58
C MET A 1 -7.78 -2.25 -3.02
N GLN A 2 -7.47 -3.21 -2.14
CA GLN A 2 -6.13 -3.36 -1.55
C GLN A 2 -5.01 -3.53 -2.59
N GLU A 3 -5.18 -4.40 -3.59
CA GLU A 3 -4.18 -4.59 -4.66
C GLU A 3 -3.98 -3.33 -5.52
N ILE A 4 -5.03 -2.54 -5.72
CA ILE A 4 -4.98 -1.26 -6.45
C ILE A 4 -4.23 -0.21 -5.61
N ALA A 5 -4.48 -0.17 -4.30
CA ALA A 5 -3.70 0.67 -3.39
C ALA A 5 -2.21 0.26 -3.38
N LEU A 6 -1.90 -1.03 -3.35
CA LEU A 6 -0.52 -1.53 -3.47
C LEU A 6 0.12 -1.14 -4.80
N LEU A 7 -0.63 -1.17 -5.92
CA LEU A 7 -0.17 -0.69 -7.22
C LEU A 7 0.12 0.82 -7.20
N GLY A 8 -0.76 1.62 -6.60
CA GLY A 8 -0.56 3.07 -6.42
C GLY A 8 0.70 3.40 -5.61
N LEU A 9 0.91 2.70 -4.50
CA LEU A 9 2.12 2.83 -3.67
C LEU A 9 3.38 2.43 -4.44
N TRP A 10 3.32 1.35 -5.23
CA TRP A 10 4.45 0.92 -6.06
C TRP A 10 4.82 1.98 -7.11
N ARG A 11 3.83 2.55 -7.82
CA ARG A 11 4.05 3.65 -8.78
C ARG A 11 4.59 4.91 -8.12
N GLY A 12 4.20 5.17 -6.88
CA GLY A 12 4.71 6.25 -6.03
C GLY A 12 6.11 5.98 -5.43
N LYS A 13 6.76 4.86 -5.78
CA LYS A 13 8.08 4.44 -5.25
C LYS A 13 8.13 4.22 -3.74
N PHE A 14 6.98 4.00 -3.09
CA PHE A 14 6.89 3.77 -1.65
C PHE A 14 7.75 2.60 -1.18
N PHE A 15 7.79 1.50 -1.96
CA PHE A 15 8.55 0.30 -1.63
C PHE A 15 10.08 0.46 -1.70
N GLU A 16 10.60 1.59 -2.20
CA GLU A 16 12.01 1.92 -2.03
C GLU A 16 12.35 2.18 -0.55
N LYS A 17 11.36 2.62 0.25
CA LYS A 17 11.54 3.05 1.65
C LYS A 17 10.88 2.10 2.66
N ALA A 18 9.81 1.42 2.27
CA ALA A 18 9.01 0.58 3.15
C ALA A 18 8.84 -0.86 2.63
N ALA A 19 8.59 -1.80 3.53
CA ALA A 19 8.28 -3.20 3.23
C ALA A 19 6.84 -3.51 3.63
N PHE A 20 6.12 -4.20 2.75
CA PHE A 20 4.77 -4.72 3.00
C PHE A 20 4.85 -6.04 3.75
N TYR A 21 4.09 -6.19 4.84
CA TYR A 21 4.02 -7.42 5.62
C TYR A 21 2.63 -7.63 6.23
N GLY A 22 2.49 -8.60 7.13
CA GLY A 22 1.25 -8.84 7.87
C GLY A 22 0.29 -9.81 7.18
N GLY A 23 -0.92 -9.91 7.73
CA GLY A 23 -1.91 -10.91 7.33
C GLY A 23 -2.40 -10.72 5.89
N THR A 24 -2.52 -9.48 5.43
CA THR A 24 -2.94 -9.18 4.07
C THR A 24 -1.85 -9.48 3.05
N ALA A 25 -0.57 -9.31 3.41
CA ALA A 25 0.55 -9.75 2.56
C ALA A 25 0.54 -11.27 2.38
N LEU A 26 0.32 -12.03 3.46
CA LEU A 26 0.19 -13.50 3.38
C LEU A 26 -1.00 -13.92 2.53
N ARG A 27 -2.15 -13.25 2.67
CA ARG A 27 -3.35 -13.51 1.87
C ARG A 27 -3.11 -13.27 0.37
N ILE A 28 -2.58 -12.10 0.01
CA ILE A 28 -2.40 -11.70 -1.40
C ILE A 28 -1.25 -12.46 -2.06
N LEU A 29 -0.08 -12.57 -1.41
CA LEU A 29 1.13 -13.10 -2.04
C LEU A 29 1.27 -14.62 -1.91
N TYR A 30 0.69 -15.22 -0.87
CA TYR A 30 0.81 -16.66 -0.59
C TYR A 30 -0.53 -17.39 -0.61
N GLY A 31 -1.62 -16.74 -1.02
CA GLY A 31 -2.93 -17.36 -1.21
C GLY A 31 -3.58 -17.89 0.07
N LEU A 32 -3.27 -17.29 1.22
CA LEU A 32 -3.82 -17.75 2.50
C LEU A 32 -5.34 -17.50 2.56
N ASP A 33 -6.12 -18.56 2.74
CA ASP A 33 -7.59 -18.52 2.75
C ASP A 33 -8.16 -18.00 4.09
N ARG A 34 -8.01 -16.69 4.30
CA ARG A 34 -8.62 -15.97 5.43
C ARG A 34 -8.95 -14.54 5.03
N PHE A 35 -9.90 -13.94 5.74
CA PHE A 35 -10.15 -12.51 5.63
C PHE A 35 -9.00 -11.68 6.24
N SER A 36 -8.63 -10.59 5.56
CA SER A 36 -7.66 -9.61 6.06
C SER A 36 -7.78 -8.31 5.25
N GLU A 37 -8.02 -7.19 5.92
CA GLU A 37 -8.33 -5.90 5.30
C GLU A 37 -7.20 -4.87 5.42
N ASP A 38 -6.50 -4.85 6.55
CA ASP A 38 -5.45 -3.86 6.82
C ASP A 38 -4.19 -4.07 5.97
N LEU A 39 -3.49 -2.98 5.66
CA LEU A 39 -2.20 -3.04 4.98
C LEU A 39 -1.10 -2.60 5.96
N ASP A 40 -0.24 -3.54 6.36
CA ASP A 40 0.84 -3.29 7.31
C ASP A 40 2.16 -3.00 6.59
N PHE A 41 2.81 -1.90 6.99
CA PHE A 41 4.10 -1.50 6.43
C PHE A 41 5.10 -1.13 7.52
N SER A 42 6.36 -1.45 7.25
CA SER A 42 7.50 -1.03 8.08
C SER A 42 8.49 -0.29 7.21
N LEU A 43 9.15 0.72 7.77
CA LEU A 43 10.29 1.33 7.08
C LEU A 43 11.47 0.35 7.08
N ARG A 44 12.18 0.28 5.95
CA ARG A 44 13.35 -0.60 5.79
C ARG A 44 14.51 -0.20 6.71
N ALA A 45 14.56 1.07 7.11
CA ALA A 45 15.46 1.61 8.11
C ALA A 45 14.77 2.79 8.82
N PRO A 46 15.16 3.13 10.05
CA PRO A 46 14.65 4.32 10.72
C PRO A 46 14.86 5.58 9.86
N MET A 47 13.79 6.29 9.54
CA MET A 47 13.84 7.50 8.73
C MET A 47 13.11 8.64 9.45
N ARG A 48 13.89 9.56 10.02
CA ARG A 48 13.32 10.78 10.62
C ARG A 48 12.70 11.65 9.52
N GLY A 49 11.49 12.13 9.75
CA GLY A 49 10.76 12.95 8.78
C GLY A 49 10.12 12.16 7.63
N PHE A 50 9.98 10.84 7.77
CA PHE A 50 9.12 10.07 6.89
C PHE A 50 7.66 10.54 7.04
N GLU A 51 7.01 10.82 5.92
CA GLU A 51 5.62 11.28 5.85
C GLU A 51 4.87 10.40 4.87
N LEU A 52 3.87 9.66 5.37
CA LEU A 52 3.06 8.76 4.56
C LEU A 52 2.16 9.54 3.56
N ASP A 53 1.71 10.73 3.93
CA ASP A 53 0.79 11.56 3.14
C ASP A 53 1.37 11.96 1.77
N LYS A 54 2.70 11.93 1.61
CA LYS A 54 3.37 12.15 0.31
C LYS A 54 2.97 11.13 -0.76
N TYR A 55 2.44 9.98 -0.36
CA TYR A 55 2.01 8.91 -1.26
C TYR A 55 0.49 8.95 -1.55
N SER A 56 -0.29 9.78 -0.85
CA SER A 56 -1.75 9.93 -1.07
C SER A 56 -2.10 10.31 -2.51
N PRO A 57 -1.39 11.24 -3.19
CA PRO A 57 -1.70 11.56 -4.58
C PRO A 57 -1.54 10.36 -5.54
N ALA A 58 -0.59 9.47 -5.27
CA ALA A 58 -0.39 8.27 -6.08
C ALA A 58 -1.50 7.23 -5.84
N LEU A 59 -1.93 7.08 -4.59
CA LEU A 59 -3.06 6.24 -4.20
C LEU A 59 -4.37 6.74 -4.83
N GLU A 60 -4.69 8.02 -4.66
CA GLU A 60 -5.90 8.63 -5.21
C GLU A 60 -5.95 8.50 -6.73
N LYS A 61 -4.84 8.79 -7.41
CA LYS A 61 -4.75 8.66 -8.86
C LYS A 61 -5.08 7.24 -9.32
N GLU A 62 -4.49 6.24 -8.67
CA GLU A 62 -4.70 4.84 -9.07
C GLU A 62 -6.12 4.36 -8.74
N LEU A 63 -6.64 4.70 -7.56
CA LEU A 63 -8.00 4.35 -7.16
C LEU A 63 -9.05 5.01 -8.07
N ARG A 64 -8.89 6.29 -8.41
CA ARG A 64 -9.78 7.00 -9.36
C ARG A 64 -9.72 6.39 -10.76
N ALA A 65 -8.54 5.96 -11.22
CA ALA A 65 -8.40 5.31 -12.52
C ALA A 65 -9.18 3.99 -12.63
N PHE A 66 -9.44 3.32 -11.49
CA PHE A 66 -10.28 2.14 -11.40
C PHE A 66 -11.75 2.45 -11.06
N GLY A 67 -12.15 3.73 -11.08
CA GLY A 67 -13.54 4.16 -10.87
C GLY A 67 -13.96 4.33 -9.41
N PHE A 68 -13.03 4.31 -8.45
CA PHE A 68 -13.34 4.58 -7.05
C PHE A 68 -13.41 6.10 -6.80
N ASP A 69 -14.48 6.56 -6.15
CA ASP A 69 -14.55 7.92 -5.63
C ASP A 69 -13.89 7.97 -4.24
N VAL A 70 -12.64 8.39 -4.23
CA VAL A 70 -11.84 8.66 -3.01
C VAL A 70 -11.79 10.17 -2.80
N ARG A 71 -11.78 10.61 -1.54
CA ARG A 71 -11.72 12.03 -1.16
C ARG A 71 -10.49 12.32 -0.32
#